data_AF-A0A522EZL3-F1
#
_entry.id   AF-A0A522EZL3-F1
#
_cell.length_a   1.000
_cell.length_b   1.000
_cell.length_c   1.000
_cell.angle_alpha   90.00
_cell.angle_beta   90.00
_cell.angle_gamma   90.00
#
_symmetry.space_group_name_H-M   'P 1'
#
loop_
_entity.id
_entity.type
_entity.pdbx_description
1 polymer ?
#
loop_
_entity_poly.entity_id
_entity_poly.type
_entity_poly.pdbx_seq_one_letter_code
_entity_poly.pdbx_strand_id
1 'polypeptide(L)'
;MAPNRKDGIDNHNLLENMNYYLTEHYARGEEKPIAAFIELGDAQLCMEKKSSTDVEEGKKVIYRLYNDHELLHQLNVENISTSHANYAEGNGDFNSDTFTFQIMMRTINSLEQKSVAQFNHEHDAYLFIASKFEEDTTINENDLFLLFKNNSLIDTLNKTIIENRNKESSRTNQKEATYKLSPLSTRPTPGGGPADYWVKDEDE
;
A
#
# COMPACT_ATOMS: atom_id res chain seq x y z
N MET A 1 -3.28 13.77 58.46
CA MET A 1 -3.37 14.89 57.50
C MET A 1 -2.53 14.48 56.30
N ALA A 2 -3.18 13.95 55.26
CA ALA A 2 -2.50 13.40 54.09
C ALA A 2 -2.25 14.52 53.05
N PRO A 3 -1.08 14.59 52.40
CA PRO A 3 -0.91 15.46 51.25
C PRO A 3 -1.56 14.79 50.03
N ASN A 4 -2.52 15.50 49.45
CA ASN A 4 -3.29 15.11 48.28
C ASN A 4 -2.40 15.26 47.03
N ARG A 5 -2.05 14.15 46.38
CA ARG A 5 -1.41 14.15 45.05
C ARG A 5 -2.44 14.58 44.02
N LYS A 6 -2.20 15.71 43.36
CA LYS A 6 -2.84 16.04 42.09
C LYS A 6 -1.88 15.62 40.99
N ASP A 7 -1.94 14.35 40.61
CA ASP A 7 -1.39 13.90 39.35
C ASP A 7 -2.37 14.35 38.26
N GLY A 8 -2.18 15.58 37.78
CA GLY A 8 -2.73 16.04 36.52
C GLY A 8 -1.91 15.39 35.41
N ILE A 9 -2.34 14.22 34.96
CA ILE A 9 -1.85 13.65 33.71
C ILE A 9 -2.50 14.49 32.61
N ASP A 10 -1.84 15.58 32.25
CA ASP A 10 -2.10 16.28 31.00
C ASP A 10 -1.76 15.29 29.89
N ASN A 11 -2.79 14.60 29.40
CA ASN A 11 -2.75 13.89 28.13
C ASN A 11 -2.57 14.93 27.02
N HIS A 12 -1.35 15.42 26.86
CA HIS A 12 -0.88 16.00 25.62
C HIS A 12 -0.83 14.87 24.59
N ASN A 13 -1.99 14.49 24.06
CA ASN A 13 -2.07 14.08 22.67
C ASN A 13 -1.68 15.32 21.87
N LEU A 14 -0.37 15.51 21.67
CA LEU A 14 0.13 16.20 20.48
C LEU A 14 -0.53 15.49 19.31
N LEU A 15 -1.59 16.09 18.75
CA LEU A 15 -2.00 15.75 17.41
C LEU A 15 -0.77 16.02 16.55
N GLU A 16 -0.05 14.97 16.19
CA GLU A 16 0.92 15.02 15.11
C GLU A 16 0.11 15.41 13.87
N ASN A 17 0.12 16.70 13.56
CA ASN A 17 -0.55 17.23 12.40
C ASN A 17 0.22 16.78 11.16
N MET A 18 -0.54 16.45 10.11
CA MET A 18 0.00 16.20 8.79
C MET A 18 0.50 17.53 8.23
N ASN A 19 1.82 17.70 8.16
CA ASN A 19 2.42 18.98 7.74
C ASN A 19 2.91 18.92 6.30
N TYR A 20 3.20 17.71 5.80
CA TYR A 20 3.78 17.52 4.48
C TYR A 20 2.72 17.05 3.49
N TYR A 21 2.45 17.85 2.45
CA TYR A 21 1.43 17.57 1.44
C TYR A 21 2.07 17.24 0.10
N LEU A 22 1.73 16.07 -0.43
CA LEU A 22 2.13 15.65 -1.76
C LEU A 22 1.00 15.90 -2.75
N THR A 23 1.31 16.58 -3.85
CA THR A 23 0.37 16.87 -4.93
C THR A 23 0.83 16.24 -6.24
N GLU A 24 -0.14 16.00 -7.12
CA GLU A 24 0.10 15.61 -8.51
C GLU A 24 -0.53 16.63 -9.47
N HIS A 25 0.10 16.79 -10.63
CA HIS A 25 -0.38 17.70 -11.67
C HIS A 25 -0.08 17.12 -13.05
N TYR A 26 -1.15 16.80 -13.78
CA TYR A 26 -1.09 16.31 -15.16
C TYR A 26 -1.08 17.47 -16.18
N ALA A 27 -0.64 17.19 -17.41
CA ALA A 27 -0.76 18.13 -18.52
C ALA A 27 -2.21 18.58 -18.73
N ARG A 28 -2.50 19.85 -18.39
CA ARG A 28 -3.83 20.50 -18.46
C ARG A 28 -4.82 20.12 -17.36
N GLY A 29 -4.36 19.44 -16.31
CA GLY A 29 -5.16 19.17 -15.11
C GLY A 29 -5.05 20.30 -14.09
N GLU A 30 -5.90 20.27 -13.07
CA GLU A 30 -5.67 21.03 -11.85
C GLU A 30 -4.66 20.28 -10.97
N GLU A 31 -3.86 21.01 -10.21
CA GLU A 31 -3.02 20.44 -9.16
C GLU A 31 -3.91 19.92 -8.03
N LYS A 32 -3.68 18.67 -7.61
CA LYS A 32 -4.50 18.02 -6.58
C LYS A 32 -3.64 17.42 -5.49
N PRO A 33 -4.00 17.60 -4.21
CA PRO A 33 -3.37 16.87 -3.12
C PRO A 33 -3.73 15.39 -3.25
N ILE A 34 -2.76 14.50 -3.08
CA ILE A 34 -2.94 13.05 -3.18
C ILE A 34 -2.60 12.31 -1.91
N ALA A 35 -1.68 12.87 -1.11
CA ALA A 35 -1.30 12.32 0.17
C ALA A 35 -0.83 13.41 1.13
N ALA A 36 -0.88 13.12 2.43
CA ALA A 36 -0.30 13.95 3.47
C ALA A 36 0.44 13.09 4.50
N PHE A 37 1.50 13.63 5.08
CA PHE A 37 2.45 12.91 5.93
C PHE A 37 2.85 13.72 7.16
N ILE A 38 3.20 13.02 8.23
CA ILE A 38 3.81 13.61 9.42
C ILE A 38 5.31 13.82 9.24
N GLU A 39 5.99 12.91 8.55
CA GLU A 39 7.44 12.96 8.35
C GLU A 39 7.82 13.32 6.91
N LEU A 40 8.84 14.17 6.76
CA LEU A 40 9.36 14.57 5.45
C LEU A 40 9.92 13.38 4.66
N GLY A 41 10.62 12.48 5.36
CA GLY A 41 11.23 11.29 4.74
C GLY A 41 10.17 10.37 4.12
N ASP A 42 9.01 10.23 4.78
CA ASP A 42 7.88 9.45 4.27
C ASP A 42 7.28 10.07 3.01
N ALA A 43 7.14 11.39 3.02
CA ALA A 43 6.62 12.13 1.88
C ALA A 43 7.56 12.03 0.67
N GLN A 44 8.87 12.17 0.89
CA GLN A 44 9.90 12.03 -0.14
C GLN A 44 9.92 10.61 -0.72
N LEU A 45 9.92 9.59 0.15
CA LEU A 45 9.85 8.18 -0.25
C LEU A 45 8.63 7.91 -1.15
N CYS A 46 7.46 8.37 -0.73
CA CYS A 46 6.23 8.21 -1.52
C CYS A 46 6.31 8.91 -2.87
N MET A 47 6.80 10.15 -2.87
CA MET A 47 6.97 10.97 -4.07
C MET A 47 7.91 10.31 -5.09
N GLU A 48 9.07 9.83 -4.64
CA GLU A 48 10.05 9.15 -5.48
C GLU A 48 9.51 7.84 -6.06
N LYS A 49 8.82 7.04 -5.24
CA LYS A 49 8.22 5.78 -5.71
C LYS A 49 7.14 6.04 -6.75
N LYS A 50 6.20 6.95 -6.48
CA LYS A 50 5.13 7.31 -7.43
C LYS A 50 5.71 7.86 -8.73
N SER A 51 6.70 8.76 -8.64
CA SER A 51 7.38 9.31 -9.82
C SER A 51 8.02 8.20 -10.66
N SER A 52 8.70 7.25 -10.02
CA SER A 52 9.36 6.14 -10.72
C SER A 52 8.34 5.23 -11.41
N THR A 53 7.27 4.84 -10.71
CA THR A 53 6.17 4.02 -11.28
C THR A 53 5.50 4.71 -12.47
N ASP A 54 5.21 6.01 -12.36
CA ASP A 54 4.57 6.75 -13.45
C ASP A 54 5.48 6.92 -14.66
N VAL A 55 6.80 7.08 -14.47
CA VAL A 55 7.77 7.11 -15.57
C VAL A 55 7.80 5.77 -16.30
N GLU A 56 7.77 4.65 -15.58
CA GLU A 56 7.67 3.30 -16.17
C GLU A 56 6.36 3.11 -16.96
N GLU A 57 5.26 3.70 -16.49
CA GLU A 57 3.97 3.70 -17.18
C GLU A 57 3.85 4.76 -18.30
N GLY A 58 4.91 5.55 -18.52
CA GLY A 58 4.94 6.60 -19.55
C GLY A 58 4.03 7.81 -19.26
N LYS A 59 3.59 7.97 -18.02
CA LYS A 59 2.78 9.11 -17.57
C LYS A 59 3.67 10.34 -17.38
N LYS A 60 3.09 11.51 -17.68
CA LYS A 60 3.74 12.82 -17.48
C LYS A 60 3.05 13.55 -16.36
N VAL A 61 3.60 13.42 -15.16
CA VAL A 61 3.05 13.99 -13.92
C VAL A 61 4.13 14.81 -13.22
N ILE A 62 3.76 16.02 -12.81
CA ILE A 62 4.57 16.84 -11.92
C ILE A 62 4.15 16.49 -10.50
N TYR A 63 5.12 16.09 -9.69
CA TYR A 63 4.91 15.92 -8.26
C TYR A 63 5.47 17.13 -7.53
N ARG A 64 4.74 17.64 -6.54
CA ARG A 64 5.21 18.71 -5.65
C ARG A 64 4.95 18.34 -4.21
N LEU A 65 5.92 18.67 -3.36
CA LEU A 65 5.88 18.44 -1.94
C LEU A 65 5.90 19.78 -1.22
N TYR A 66 4.87 20.02 -0.42
CA TYR A 66 4.72 21.23 0.38
C TYR A 66 4.85 20.91 1.86
N ASN A 67 5.32 21.88 2.64
CA ASN A 67 5.10 21.94 4.08
C ASN A 67 4.15 23.11 4.35
N ASP A 68 2.92 22.81 4.76
CA ASP A 68 1.79 23.74 4.72
C ASP A 68 1.67 24.41 3.34
N HIS A 69 2.15 25.65 3.20
CA HIS A 69 2.09 26.44 1.98
C HIS A 69 3.45 26.62 1.28
N GLU A 70 4.54 26.13 1.89
CA GLU A 70 5.90 26.28 1.36
C GLU A 70 6.26 25.08 0.47
N LEU A 71 6.57 25.34 -0.81
CA LEU A 71 7.06 24.31 -1.72
C LEU A 71 8.48 23.89 -1.30
N LEU A 72 8.64 22.63 -0.90
CA LEU A 72 9.93 22.06 -0.49
C LEU A 72 10.64 21.33 -1.63
N HIS A 73 9.90 20.54 -2.40
CA HIS A 73 10.48 19.70 -3.45
C HIS A 73 9.56 19.57 -4.66
N GLN A 74 10.16 19.41 -5.84
CA GLN A 74 9.43 19.23 -7.09
C GLN A 74 10.19 18.27 -8.01
N LEU A 75 9.47 17.30 -8.59
CA LEU A 75 10.02 16.35 -9.56
C LEU A 75 9.38 16.53 -10.95
N ASN A 76 10.09 16.01 -11.96
CA ASN A 76 9.65 15.92 -13.36
C ASN A 76 9.36 17.26 -14.06
N VAL A 77 10.05 18.34 -13.67
CA VAL A 77 9.91 19.69 -14.28
C VAL A 77 10.25 19.70 -15.77
N GLU A 78 11.15 18.83 -16.22
CA GLU A 78 11.67 18.85 -17.59
C GLU A 78 10.79 18.06 -18.58
N ASN A 79 9.97 17.12 -18.12
CA ASN A 79 9.07 16.31 -18.96
C ASN A 79 7.92 17.12 -19.60
N ILE A 80 7.93 18.43 -19.40
CA ILE A 80 6.78 19.34 -19.52
C ILE A 80 6.99 20.42 -20.59
N SER A 81 8.11 20.41 -21.33
CA SER A 81 8.32 21.34 -22.44
C SER A 81 7.41 21.00 -23.64
N THR A 82 6.12 21.27 -23.49
CA THR A 82 5.17 21.41 -24.59
C THR A 82 4.75 22.87 -24.61
N SER A 83 5.09 23.57 -25.68
CA SER A 83 4.88 25.00 -25.94
C SER A 83 3.42 25.50 -25.84
N HIS A 84 2.48 24.64 -25.46
CA HIS A 84 1.04 24.88 -25.43
C HIS A 84 0.32 24.32 -24.19
N ALA A 85 1.05 23.87 -23.16
CA ALA A 85 0.44 23.40 -21.93
C ALA A 85 0.42 24.52 -20.88
N ASN A 86 -0.77 25.00 -20.54
CA ASN A 86 -0.99 25.94 -19.46
C ASN A 86 -1.20 25.14 -18.18
N TYR A 87 -0.21 25.18 -17.29
CA TYR A 87 -0.31 24.64 -15.94
C TYR A 87 -0.73 25.78 -15.01
N ALA A 88 -1.69 25.54 -14.13
CA ALA A 88 -1.99 26.50 -13.08
C ALA A 88 -0.76 26.68 -12.18
N GLU A 89 -0.52 27.91 -11.76
CA GLU A 89 0.48 28.22 -10.73
C GLU A 89 0.02 27.53 -9.43
N GLY A 90 0.91 26.77 -8.80
CA GLY A 90 0.56 25.95 -7.65
C GLY A 90 0.15 26.84 -6.48
N ASN A 91 -1.13 26.87 -6.15
CA ASN A 91 -1.62 27.50 -4.94
C ASN A 91 -1.58 26.46 -3.83
N GLY A 92 -0.72 26.65 -2.84
CA GLY A 92 -0.56 25.76 -1.68
C GLY A 92 -1.74 25.71 -0.71
N ASP A 93 -2.95 26.06 -1.15
CA ASP A 93 -4.16 26.10 -0.32
C ASP A 93 -4.90 24.75 -0.44
N PHE A 94 -4.45 23.76 0.35
CA PHE A 94 -5.00 22.42 0.35
C PHE A 94 -5.85 22.18 1.61
N ASN A 95 -7.12 21.88 1.43
CA ASN A 95 -7.98 21.46 2.55
C ASN A 95 -7.55 20.05 3.02
N SER A 96 -7.30 19.88 4.32
CA SER A 96 -6.97 18.58 4.93
C SER A 96 -8.11 17.56 4.88
N ASP A 97 -9.35 18.00 4.61
CA ASP A 97 -10.57 17.20 4.70
C ASP A 97 -10.79 16.21 3.54
N THR A 98 -9.82 16.07 2.62
CA THR A 98 -10.01 15.29 1.39
C THR A 98 -9.56 13.83 1.45
N PHE A 99 -8.72 13.43 2.41
CA PHE A 99 -8.14 12.08 2.39
C PHE A 99 -9.07 11.01 2.95
N THR A 100 -9.30 9.97 2.15
CA THR A 100 -10.22 8.87 2.48
C THR A 100 -9.55 7.75 3.28
N PHE A 101 -8.26 7.54 3.05
CA PHE A 101 -7.47 6.47 3.63
C PHE A 101 -6.46 7.02 4.63
N GLN A 102 -6.37 6.40 5.80
CA GLN A 102 -5.41 6.76 6.84
C GLN A 102 -4.56 5.55 7.18
N ILE A 103 -3.27 5.78 7.33
CA ILE A 103 -2.30 4.79 7.77
C ILE A 103 -1.87 5.14 9.17
N MET A 104 -2.01 4.17 10.07
CA MET A 104 -1.40 4.21 11.39
C MET A 104 -0.35 3.10 11.51
N MET A 105 0.71 3.35 12.27
CA MET A 105 1.73 2.37 12.59
C MET A 105 1.69 2.05 14.08
N ARG A 106 1.84 0.76 14.38
CA ARG A 106 2.09 0.25 15.73
C ARG A 106 3.39 -0.53 15.72
N THR A 107 4.36 -0.05 16.49
CA THR A 107 5.65 -0.74 16.65
C THR A 107 5.52 -1.89 17.65
N ILE A 108 6.32 -2.95 17.52
CA ILE A 108 6.31 -4.08 18.47
C ILE A 108 6.55 -3.67 19.93
N ASN A 109 7.33 -2.61 20.14
CA ASN A 109 7.72 -2.14 21.47
C ASN A 109 6.71 -1.16 22.10
N SER A 110 5.65 -0.76 21.36
CA SER A 110 4.67 0.20 21.83
C SER A 110 3.24 -0.26 21.56
N LEU A 111 2.36 -0.09 22.55
CA LEU A 111 0.93 -0.30 22.35
C LEU A 111 0.26 0.87 21.64
N GLU A 112 0.94 2.03 21.57
CA GLU A 112 0.43 3.25 20.96
C GLU A 112 0.43 3.13 19.44
N GLN A 113 -0.62 3.67 18.83
CA GLN A 113 -0.73 3.81 17.38
C GLN A 113 -0.40 5.24 17.03
N LYS A 114 0.50 5.42 16.08
CA LYS A 114 0.84 6.74 15.55
C LYS A 114 0.30 6.86 14.14
N SER A 115 -0.29 8.01 13.82
CA SER A 115 -0.62 8.31 12.44
C SER A 115 0.70 8.47 11.66
N VAL A 116 0.71 8.07 10.40
CA VAL A 116 1.93 8.18 9.56
C VAL A 116 1.62 8.98 8.32
N ALA A 117 0.56 8.58 7.62
CA ALA A 117 0.20 9.16 6.34
C ALA A 117 -1.29 9.04 6.05
N GLN A 118 -1.79 9.85 5.14
CA GLN A 118 -3.15 9.85 4.62
C GLN A 118 -3.13 9.93 3.10
N PHE A 119 -4.11 9.30 2.45
CA PHE A 119 -4.17 9.15 0.99
C PHE A 119 -5.61 9.28 0.46
N ASN A 120 -5.72 9.76 -0.78
CA ASN A 120 -6.98 9.73 -1.53
C ASN A 120 -7.30 8.35 -2.10
N HIS A 121 -6.27 7.56 -2.40
CA HIS A 121 -6.40 6.28 -3.09
C HIS A 121 -5.79 5.14 -2.27
N GLU A 122 -6.51 4.01 -2.22
CA GLU A 122 -6.09 2.80 -1.53
C GLU A 122 -4.78 2.23 -2.10
N HIS A 123 -4.64 2.25 -3.42
CA HIS A 123 -3.45 1.73 -4.09
C HIS A 123 -2.19 2.49 -3.69
N ASP A 124 -2.27 3.82 -3.59
CA ASP A 124 -1.15 4.66 -3.18
C ASP A 124 -0.74 4.39 -1.73
N ALA A 125 -1.73 4.14 -0.85
CA ALA A 125 -1.48 3.75 0.52
C ALA A 125 -0.70 2.42 0.59
N TYR A 126 -1.12 1.39 -0.17
CA TYR A 126 -0.38 0.13 -0.22
C TYR A 126 1.02 0.27 -0.82
N LEU A 127 1.16 1.06 -1.88
CA LEU A 127 2.46 1.34 -2.51
C LEU A 127 3.42 1.99 -1.51
N PHE A 128 2.93 2.96 -0.73
CA PHE A 128 3.70 3.59 0.34
C PHE A 128 4.13 2.58 1.39
N ILE A 129 3.21 1.76 1.93
CA ILE A 129 3.55 0.79 2.98
C ILE A 129 4.59 -0.21 2.47
N ALA A 130 4.42 -0.71 1.24
CA ALA A 130 5.40 -1.61 0.62
C ALA A 130 6.78 -0.96 0.51
N SER A 131 6.85 0.26 -0.02
CA SER A 131 8.10 1.02 -0.16
C SER A 131 8.75 1.30 1.20
N LYS A 132 7.94 1.56 2.22
CA LYS A 132 8.40 1.81 3.58
C LYS A 132 9.09 0.58 4.18
N PHE A 133 8.55 -0.63 3.97
CA PHE A 133 9.23 -1.88 4.38
C PHE A 133 10.47 -2.22 3.54
N GLU A 134 10.54 -1.75 2.29
CA GLU A 134 11.70 -1.97 1.41
C GLU A 134 12.89 -1.08 1.79
N GLU A 135 12.63 0.19 2.10
CA GLU A 135 13.67 1.22 2.21
C GLU A 135 13.97 1.66 3.64
N ASP A 136 13.01 1.56 4.57
CA ASP A 136 13.22 1.96 5.96
C ASP A 136 13.75 0.81 6.82
N THR A 137 15.05 0.86 7.10
CA THR A 137 15.75 -0.12 7.95
C THR A 137 15.37 -0.04 9.43
N THR A 138 14.67 1.00 9.87
CA THR A 138 14.25 1.16 11.28
C THR A 138 13.02 0.34 11.62
N ILE A 139 12.27 -0.10 10.61
CA ILE A 139 11.03 -0.85 10.77
C ILE A 139 11.33 -2.31 11.08
N ASN A 140 10.72 -2.81 12.15
CA ASN A 140 10.75 -4.22 12.49
C ASN A 140 9.80 -5.01 11.59
N GLU A 141 10.15 -6.26 11.30
CA GLU A 141 9.27 -7.15 10.50
C GLU A 141 7.91 -7.39 11.15
N ASN A 142 7.84 -7.23 12.47
CA ASN A 142 6.62 -7.38 13.27
C ASN A 142 5.87 -6.06 13.49
N ASP A 143 6.40 -4.93 13.02
CA ASP A 143 5.66 -3.67 13.08
C ASP A 143 4.43 -3.78 12.17
N LEU A 144 3.33 -3.21 12.66
CA LEU A 144 2.02 -3.31 12.02
C LEU A 144 1.63 -1.97 11.43
N PHE A 145 1.34 -1.96 10.14
CA PHE A 145 0.63 -0.90 9.49
C PHE A 145 -0.86 -1.23 9.46
N LEU A 146 -1.66 -0.30 9.95
CA LEU A 146 -3.11 -0.39 10.03
C LEU A 146 -3.69 0.59 9.00
N LEU A 147 -4.37 0.05 8.00
CA LEU A 147 -5.00 0.84 6.95
C LEU A 147 -6.47 1.04 7.30
N PHE A 148 -6.88 2.29 7.44
CA PHE A 148 -8.25 2.70 7.71
C PHE A 148 -8.85 3.38 6.49
N LYS A 149 -10.15 3.18 6.28
CA LYS A 149 -10.98 3.93 5.34
C LYS A 149 -12.14 4.55 6.10
N ASN A 150 -12.28 5.87 6.08
CA ASN A 150 -13.32 6.59 6.83
C ASN A 150 -13.46 6.09 8.28
N ASN A 151 -12.33 5.96 8.99
CA ASN A 151 -12.21 5.45 10.37
C ASN A 151 -12.54 3.97 10.60
N SER A 152 -12.82 3.20 9.54
CA SER A 152 -12.98 1.75 9.63
C SER A 152 -11.67 1.07 9.26
N LEU A 153 -11.16 0.18 10.12
CA LEU A 153 -9.98 -0.63 9.80
C LEU A 153 -10.33 -1.58 8.64
N ILE A 154 -9.60 -1.49 7.53
CA ILE A 154 -9.81 -2.32 6.35
C ILE A 154 -8.69 -3.35 6.15
N ASP A 155 -7.46 -3.07 6.58
CA ASP A 155 -6.36 -4.02 6.48
C ASP A 155 -5.32 -3.84 7.60
N THR A 156 -4.59 -4.92 7.88
CA THR A 156 -3.44 -4.94 8.79
C THR A 156 -2.28 -5.63 8.09
N LEU A 157 -1.19 -4.88 7.91
CA LEU A 157 -0.04 -5.29 7.12
C LEU A 157 1.21 -5.34 7.98
N ASN A 158 2.01 -6.36 7.74
CA ASN A 158 3.39 -6.44 8.19
C ASN A 158 4.26 -6.83 6.98
N LYS A 159 5.58 -6.84 7.18
CA LYS A 159 6.53 -7.18 6.11
C LYS A 159 6.22 -8.53 5.46
N THR A 160 5.97 -9.56 6.27
CA THR A 160 5.70 -10.92 5.76
C THR A 160 4.44 -11.02 4.90
N ILE A 161 3.36 -10.30 5.27
CA ILE A 161 2.11 -10.26 4.51
C ILE A 161 2.35 -9.61 3.15
N ILE A 162 3.07 -8.49 3.11
CA ILE A 162 3.38 -7.76 1.87
C ILE A 162 4.25 -8.61 0.95
N GLU A 163 5.33 -9.20 1.47
CA GLU A 163 6.18 -10.09 0.69
C GLU A 163 5.40 -11.27 0.09
N ASN A 164 4.46 -11.85 0.86
CA ASN A 164 3.64 -12.95 0.38
C ASN A 164 2.69 -12.51 -0.74
N ARG A 165 2.07 -11.33 -0.63
CA ARG A 165 1.22 -10.76 -1.68
C ARG A 165 2.01 -10.43 -2.95
N ASN A 166 3.25 -9.93 -2.81
CA ASN A 166 4.14 -9.67 -3.94
C ASN A 166 4.58 -10.97 -4.63
N LYS A 167 4.84 -12.03 -3.87
CA LYS A 167 5.13 -13.38 -4.42
C LYS A 167 3.91 -13.98 -5.13
N GLU A 168 2.70 -13.74 -4.62
CA GLU A 168 1.47 -14.24 -5.23
C GLU A 168 1.12 -13.52 -6.54
N SER A 169 1.22 -12.19 -6.57
CA SER A 169 1.02 -11.38 -7.80
C SER A 169 2.02 -11.74 -8.91
N SER A 170 3.26 -12.01 -8.54
CA SER A 170 4.30 -12.51 -9.46
C SER A 170 3.98 -13.90 -10.03
N ARG A 171 3.34 -14.76 -9.23
CA ARG A 171 2.92 -16.12 -9.66
C ARG A 171 1.70 -16.09 -10.59
N THR A 172 0.79 -15.14 -10.42
CA THR A 172 -0.35 -14.94 -11.34
C THR A 172 0.10 -14.47 -12.73
N ASN A 173 1.15 -13.65 -12.81
CA ASN A 173 1.72 -13.22 -14.10
C ASN A 173 2.53 -14.32 -14.82
N GLN A 174 2.83 -15.44 -14.14
CA GLN A 174 3.51 -16.60 -14.73
C GLN A 174 2.57 -17.77 -15.07
N LYS A 175 1.25 -17.60 -14.98
CA LYS A 175 0.29 -18.71 -15.14
C LYS A 175 -0.78 -18.46 -16.20
N GLU A 176 -0.31 -18.28 -17.43
CA GLU A 176 -0.89 -18.96 -18.60
C GLU A 176 -0.25 -20.34 -18.82
N ALA A 177 0.43 -20.90 -17.81
CA ALA A 177 0.68 -22.33 -17.74
C ALA A 177 -0.66 -23.03 -17.52
N THR A 178 -1.28 -23.50 -18.60
CA THR A 178 -2.41 -24.41 -18.60
C THR A 178 -2.16 -25.49 -17.54
N TYR A 179 -2.84 -25.41 -16.40
CA TYR A 179 -2.84 -26.50 -15.44
C TYR A 179 -3.60 -27.66 -16.07
N LYS A 180 -2.88 -28.49 -16.83
CA LYS A 180 -3.35 -29.84 -17.09
C LYS A 180 -3.24 -30.53 -15.74
N LEU A 181 -4.38 -30.66 -15.04
CA LEU A 181 -4.52 -31.69 -14.02
C LEU A 181 -4.08 -32.98 -14.71
N SER A 182 -2.88 -33.47 -14.39
CA SER A 182 -2.49 -34.81 -14.78
C SER A 182 -3.59 -35.72 -14.25
N PRO A 183 -4.35 -36.42 -15.12
CA PRO A 183 -5.41 -37.30 -14.64
C PRO A 183 -4.78 -38.26 -13.65
N LEU A 184 -5.41 -38.39 -12.47
CA LEU A 184 -5.02 -39.34 -11.44
C LEU A 184 -4.73 -40.68 -12.12
N SER A 185 -3.45 -41.04 -12.16
CA SER A 185 -3.00 -42.30 -12.73
C SER A 185 -3.57 -43.41 -11.83
N THR A 186 -4.61 -44.07 -12.34
CA THR A 186 -5.27 -45.25 -11.79
C THR A 186 -5.94 -45.10 -10.41
N ARG A 187 -7.27 -45.12 -10.41
CA ARG A 187 -8.08 -45.45 -9.24
C ARG A 187 -7.70 -46.88 -8.77
N PRO A 188 -7.37 -47.11 -7.49
CA PRO A 188 -7.24 -48.46 -6.97
C PRO A 188 -8.61 -49.14 -7.06
N THR A 189 -8.70 -50.23 -7.81
CA THR A 189 -9.91 -51.07 -7.86
C THR A 189 -10.09 -51.70 -6.48
N PRO A 190 -11.22 -51.50 -5.78
CA PRO A 190 -11.47 -52.19 -4.52
C PRO A 190 -11.61 -53.69 -4.79
N GLY A 191 -10.80 -54.51 -4.11
CA GLY A 191 -10.93 -55.96 -4.17
C GLY A 191 -12.16 -56.42 -3.38
N GLY A 192 -13.17 -56.98 -4.06
CA GLY A 192 -14.32 -57.57 -3.36
C GLY A 192 -15.56 -57.89 -4.20
N GLY A 193 -15.47 -58.90 -5.08
CA GLY A 193 -16.58 -59.79 -5.53
C GLY A 193 -17.62 -59.24 -6.53
N PRO A 194 -18.40 -60.10 -7.22
CA PRO A 194 -18.57 -61.56 -7.07
C PRO A 194 -17.94 -62.40 -8.20
N ALA A 195 -17.85 -63.72 -7.97
CA ALA A 195 -17.34 -64.68 -8.96
C ALA A 195 -18.46 -65.11 -9.92
N ASP A 196 -18.38 -64.67 -11.17
CA ASP A 196 -19.28 -65.12 -12.25
C ASP A 196 -18.50 -65.92 -13.30
N TYR A 197 -18.68 -67.24 -13.19
CA TYR A 197 -18.68 -68.27 -14.24
C TYR A 197 -17.65 -68.17 -15.38
N TRP A 198 -16.58 -68.96 -15.27
CA TRP A 198 -15.89 -69.49 -16.45
C TRP A 198 -16.83 -70.50 -17.13
N VAL A 199 -17.37 -70.13 -18.29
CA VAL A 199 -17.93 -71.09 -19.23
C VAL A 199 -16.77 -71.96 -19.70
N LYS A 200 -16.85 -73.27 -19.46
CA LYS A 200 -15.94 -74.22 -20.09
C LYS A 200 -16.34 -74.29 -21.57
N ASP A 201 -15.43 -73.90 -22.44
CA ASP A 201 -15.46 -74.37 -23.82
C ASP A 201 -15.11 -75.86 -23.77
N GLU A 202 -16.09 -76.73 -23.99
CA GLU A 202 -15.84 -78.13 -24.32
C GLU A 202 -15.88 -78.27 -25.85
N ASP A 203 -14.79 -78.81 -26.37
CA ASP A 203 -14.52 -79.08 -27.79
C ASP A 203 -15.50 -80.12 -28.38
N GLU A 204 -16.23 -79.75 -29.45
CA GLU A 204 -16.39 -80.54 -30.69
C GLU A 204 -16.96 -79.70 -31.85
#